data_AF-A0A6H0XWK3-F1
#
_entry.id   AF-A0A6H0XWK3-F1
#
_cell.length_a   1.000
_cell.length_b   1.000
_cell.length_c   1.000
_cell.angle_alpha   90.00
_cell.angle_beta   90.00
_cell.angle_gamma   90.00
#
_symmetry.space_group_name_H-M   'P 1'
#
loop_
_entity.id
_entity.type
_entity.pdbx_description
1 polymer ?
#
loop_
_entity_poly.entity_id
_entity_poly.type
_entity_poly.pdbx_seq_one_letter_code
_entity_poly.pdbx_strand_id
1 'polypeptide(L)'
;MLSLQATEFSERCDALRSPNPWAVSLAAFLIVGILISYIPQHLKIISRRSSEGLSPWWVLLGSLSSIAAIGNILVLPASRADIRCCKELDGSSCAAALLGVAQIGCQWACFMFIVMLFFIFFPTFDLSDSVASLGSTAPTKRRDAVIVGGTTLFAVMIVFITSVALVAAWPRHTQTWANILGLVAGLLAAVQYIPQIYYTYIIKDVKSLSLTTMVIQAPGAFLFAFSLYLRVGPEGWSTWMVYIVTGVLQGALFALGVHYQLRNRHMQDDVVNEEDEGEASVEGITSTVGDETEQINERTALLRGSQKRGMVRRESTTNRTLDMLYAATPPDEDSDTEAAFKSRSVRKKK
;
A
#
# COMPACT_ATOMS: atom_id res chain seq x y z
N MET A 1 -6.86 5.09 48.61
CA MET A 1 -6.93 4.64 47.21
C MET A 1 -8.04 5.34 46.43
N LEU A 2 -9.29 5.30 46.89
CA LEU A 2 -10.42 5.97 46.19
C LEU A 2 -10.26 7.50 46.04
N SER A 3 -9.75 8.19 47.06
CA SER A 3 -9.49 9.64 46.99
C SER A 3 -8.36 10.00 46.01
N LEU A 4 -7.26 9.26 46.02
CA LEU A 4 -6.12 9.44 45.09
C LEU A 4 -6.53 9.19 43.63
N GLN A 5 -7.36 8.17 43.38
CA GLN A 5 -7.83 7.86 42.03
C GLN A 5 -8.83 8.90 41.50
N ALA A 6 -9.60 9.53 42.39
CA ALA A 6 -10.49 10.64 42.02
C ALA A 6 -9.68 11.92 41.71
N THR A 7 -8.62 12.21 42.46
CA THR A 7 -7.75 13.37 42.20
C THR A 7 -6.96 13.22 40.90
N GLU A 8 -6.40 12.04 40.61
CA GLU A 8 -5.71 11.77 39.33
C GLU A 8 -6.65 11.89 38.12
N PHE A 9 -7.90 11.44 38.25
CA PHE A 9 -8.89 11.57 37.19
C PHE A 9 -9.26 13.04 36.92
N SER A 10 -9.48 13.84 37.98
CA SER A 10 -9.75 15.28 37.87
C SER A 10 -8.58 16.00 37.20
N GLU A 11 -7.35 15.73 37.64
CA GLU A 11 -6.14 16.37 37.10
C GLU A 11 -5.95 16.05 35.61
N ARG A 12 -6.23 14.80 35.19
CA ARG A 12 -6.19 14.42 33.78
C ARG A 12 -7.23 15.16 32.94
N CYS A 13 -8.47 15.27 33.43
CA CYS A 13 -9.51 16.00 32.70
C CYS A 13 -9.21 17.51 32.65
N ASP A 14 -8.63 18.08 33.71
CA ASP A 14 -8.20 19.48 33.76
C ASP A 14 -7.07 19.75 32.75
N ALA A 15 -6.09 18.84 32.62
CA ALA A 15 -5.05 18.94 31.61
C ALA A 15 -5.61 18.94 30.17
N LEU A 16 -6.72 18.23 29.92
CA LEU A 16 -7.38 18.18 28.62
C LEU A 16 -8.22 19.43 28.31
N ARG A 17 -8.50 20.31 29.27
CA ARG A 17 -9.23 21.58 29.02
C ARG A 17 -8.43 22.56 28.17
N SER A 18 -7.10 22.52 28.26
CA SER A 18 -6.20 23.43 27.54
C SER A 18 -5.26 22.66 26.60
N PRO A 19 -5.78 22.12 25.48
CA PRO A 19 -4.99 21.29 24.59
C PRO A 19 -3.87 22.11 23.93
N ASN A 20 -2.71 21.48 23.75
CA ASN A 20 -1.58 22.10 23.06
C ASN A 20 -1.95 22.37 21.59
N PRO A 21 -1.98 23.63 21.13
CA PRO A 21 -2.42 23.98 19.78
C PRO A 21 -1.54 23.38 18.69
N TRP A 22 -0.25 23.16 18.97
CA TRP A 22 0.67 22.51 18.03
C TRP A 22 0.29 21.04 17.80
N ALA A 23 0.06 20.29 18.88
CA ALA A 23 -0.29 18.87 18.80
C ALA A 23 -1.64 18.68 18.09
N VAL A 24 -2.62 19.54 18.40
CA VAL A 24 -3.94 19.53 17.72
C VAL A 24 -3.79 19.83 16.24
N SER A 25 -3.01 20.86 15.88
CA SER A 25 -2.79 21.25 14.48
C SER A 25 -2.10 20.14 13.69
N LEU A 26 -1.07 19.50 14.28
CA LEU A 26 -0.38 18.37 13.67
C LEU A 26 -1.33 17.19 13.43
N ALA A 27 -2.12 16.80 14.43
CA ALA A 27 -3.06 15.69 14.28
C ALA A 27 -4.18 16.01 13.25
N ALA A 28 -4.68 17.24 13.22
CA ALA A 28 -5.67 17.68 12.23
C ALA A 28 -5.09 17.65 10.81
N PHE A 29 -3.87 18.15 10.62
CA PHE A 29 -3.15 18.09 9.36
C PHE A 29 -2.95 16.65 8.89
N LEU A 30 -2.60 15.74 9.80
CA LEU A 30 -2.43 14.32 9.48
C LEU A 30 -3.73 13.64 9.06
N ILE A 31 -4.87 13.97 9.68
CA ILE A 31 -6.19 13.46 9.25
C ILE A 31 -6.48 13.86 7.81
N VAL A 32 -6.24 15.13 7.46
CA VAL A 32 -6.40 15.61 6.07
C VAL A 32 -5.43 14.88 5.14
N GLY A 33 -4.17 14.70 5.55
CA GLY A 33 -3.17 13.94 4.80
C GLY A 33 -3.58 12.48 4.53
N ILE A 34 -4.21 11.80 5.50
CA ILE A 34 -4.76 10.45 5.32
C ILE A 34 -5.79 10.46 4.20
N LEU A 35 -6.78 11.35 4.25
CA LEU A 35 -7.83 11.42 3.24
C LEU A 35 -7.24 11.65 1.84
N ILE A 36 -6.35 12.63 1.71
CA ILE A 36 -5.67 12.95 0.44
C ILE A 36 -4.88 11.74 -0.08
N SER A 37 -4.20 11.01 0.81
CA SER A 37 -3.41 9.83 0.41
C SER A 37 -4.27 8.67 -0.12
N TYR A 38 -5.49 8.50 0.37
CA TYR A 38 -6.35 7.37 -0.01
C TYR A 38 -7.21 7.64 -1.25
N ILE A 39 -7.55 8.91 -1.51
CA ILE A 39 -8.39 9.32 -2.65
C ILE A 39 -7.91 8.74 -3.99
N PRO A 40 -6.63 8.82 -4.39
CA PRO A 40 -6.19 8.30 -5.68
C PRO A 40 -6.45 6.79 -5.83
N GLN A 41 -6.28 6.02 -4.75
CA GLN A 41 -6.51 4.58 -4.75
C GLN A 41 -8.00 4.26 -4.85
N HIS A 42 -8.84 4.95 -4.10
CA HIS A 42 -10.30 4.81 -4.18
C HIS A 42 -10.81 5.13 -5.59
N LEU A 43 -10.36 6.25 -6.16
CA LEU A 43 -10.73 6.65 -7.52
C LEU A 43 -10.28 5.65 -8.57
N LYS A 44 -9.05 5.10 -8.46
CA LYS A 44 -8.55 4.09 -9.40
C LYS A 44 -9.42 2.83 -9.39
N ILE A 45 -9.82 2.32 -8.22
CA ILE A 45 -10.68 1.13 -8.12
C ILE A 45 -12.09 1.43 -8.67
N ILE A 46 -12.68 2.56 -8.28
CA ILE A 46 -14.03 2.95 -8.73
C ILE A 46 -14.07 3.18 -10.25
N SER A 47 -13.06 3.87 -10.79
CA SER A 47 -12.99 4.16 -12.22
C SER A 47 -12.80 2.91 -13.07
N ARG A 48 -12.01 1.94 -12.59
CA ARG A 48 -11.80 0.67 -13.30
C ARG A 48 -12.98 -0.28 -13.17
N ARG A 49 -13.83 -0.08 -12.14
CA ARG A 49 -14.92 -1.00 -11.77
C ARG A 49 -14.47 -2.46 -11.69
N SER A 50 -13.22 -2.67 -11.32
CA SER A 50 -12.58 -3.98 -11.26
C SER A 50 -11.51 -3.97 -10.18
N SER A 51 -11.47 -5.05 -9.41
CA SER A 51 -10.43 -5.32 -8.41
C SER A 51 -9.25 -6.11 -8.99
N GLU A 52 -9.15 -6.24 -10.32
CA GLU A 52 -8.07 -6.99 -10.94
C GLU A 52 -6.69 -6.40 -10.64
N GLY A 53 -5.79 -7.26 -10.19
CA GLY A 53 -4.43 -6.91 -9.80
C GLY A 53 -4.26 -6.31 -8.41
N LEU A 54 -5.35 -6.13 -7.65
CA LEU A 54 -5.26 -5.98 -6.20
C LEU A 54 -5.15 -7.36 -5.55
N SER A 55 -4.13 -7.58 -4.73
CA SER A 55 -3.96 -8.88 -4.07
C SER A 55 -5.02 -9.10 -2.96
N PRO A 56 -5.74 -10.24 -2.97
CA PRO A 56 -6.60 -10.64 -1.86
C PRO A 56 -5.85 -10.76 -0.52
N TRP A 57 -4.61 -11.26 -0.55
CA TRP A 57 -3.80 -11.47 0.66
C TRP A 57 -3.26 -10.15 1.22
N TRP A 58 -2.92 -9.19 0.36
CA TRP A 58 -2.56 -7.84 0.81
C TRP A 58 -3.76 -7.15 1.48
N VAL A 59 -4.95 -7.28 0.88
CA VAL A 59 -6.20 -6.73 1.46
C VAL A 59 -6.49 -7.37 2.80
N LEU A 60 -6.31 -8.69 2.94
CA LEU A 60 -6.53 -9.41 4.20
C LEU A 60 -5.52 -9.02 5.28
N LEU A 61 -4.23 -9.03 4.99
CA LEU A 61 -3.20 -8.67 5.99
C LEU A 61 -3.37 -7.21 6.44
N GLY A 62 -3.65 -6.31 5.50
CA GLY A 62 -3.94 -4.92 5.81
C GLY A 62 -5.23 -4.74 6.60
N SER A 63 -6.28 -5.52 6.34
CA SER A 63 -7.55 -5.43 7.07
C SER A 63 -7.37 -5.92 8.51
N LEU A 64 -6.73 -7.07 8.71
CA LEU A 64 -6.43 -7.61 10.03
C LEU A 64 -5.54 -6.67 10.85
N SER A 65 -4.48 -6.13 10.23
CA SER A 65 -3.60 -5.14 10.87
C SER A 65 -4.37 -3.88 11.28
N SER A 66 -5.23 -3.37 10.39
CA SER A 66 -6.04 -2.16 10.66
C SER A 66 -7.07 -2.39 11.76
N ILE A 67 -7.71 -3.56 11.81
CA ILE A 67 -8.64 -3.95 12.88
C ILE A 67 -7.92 -4.01 14.22
N ALA A 68 -6.73 -4.61 14.25
CA ALA A 68 -5.91 -4.66 15.46
C ALA A 68 -5.46 -3.25 15.90
N ALA A 69 -5.11 -2.36 14.96
CA ALA A 69 -4.71 -0.98 15.26
C ALA A 69 -5.87 -0.13 15.85
N ILE A 70 -7.07 -0.18 15.26
CA ILE A 70 -8.23 0.53 15.81
C ILE A 70 -8.67 -0.07 17.15
N GLY A 71 -8.61 -1.40 17.30
CA GLY A 71 -8.88 -2.07 18.58
C GLY A 71 -7.89 -1.65 19.67
N ASN A 72 -6.60 -1.58 19.34
CA ASN A 72 -5.54 -1.14 20.25
C ASN A 72 -5.84 0.24 20.85
N ILE A 73 -6.09 1.26 20.02
CA ILE A 73 -6.32 2.62 20.52
C ILE A 73 -7.63 2.75 21.32
N LEU A 74 -8.68 2.02 20.95
CA LEU A 74 -9.99 2.08 21.62
C LEU A 74 -9.98 1.38 22.99
N VAL A 75 -9.21 0.29 23.13
CA VAL A 75 -9.06 -0.44 24.40
C VAL A 75 -8.09 0.26 25.35
N LEU A 76 -7.12 1.01 24.81
CA LEU A 76 -6.08 1.66 25.60
C LEU A 76 -6.66 2.45 26.78
N PRO A 77 -6.24 2.17 28.04
CA PRO A 77 -6.73 2.85 29.23
C PRO A 77 -6.68 4.38 29.13
N ALA A 78 -5.59 4.91 28.56
CA ALA A 78 -5.42 6.35 28.32
C ALA A 78 -6.56 6.92 27.46
N SER A 79 -6.79 6.35 26.26
CA SER A 79 -7.89 6.79 25.39
C SER A 79 -9.26 6.66 26.06
N ARG A 80 -9.48 5.60 26.84
CA ARG A 80 -10.75 5.40 27.54
C ARG A 80 -10.96 6.41 28.66
N ALA A 81 -9.90 6.85 29.34
CA ALA A 81 -9.97 7.93 30.30
C ALA A 81 -10.31 9.25 29.61
N ASP A 82 -9.67 9.55 28.47
CA ASP A 82 -9.97 10.76 27.68
C ASP A 82 -11.44 10.79 27.22
N ILE A 83 -11.97 9.67 26.72
CA ILE A 83 -13.38 9.53 26.31
C ILE A 83 -14.33 9.75 27.51
N ARG A 84 -13.93 9.40 28.73
CA ARG A 84 -14.75 9.66 29.93
C ARG A 84 -14.72 11.13 30.33
N CYS A 85 -13.56 11.79 30.23
CA CYS A 85 -13.43 13.24 30.49
C CYS A 85 -14.30 14.08 29.54
N CYS A 86 -14.57 13.60 28.33
CA CYS A 86 -15.47 14.26 27.38
C CYS A 86 -16.90 14.50 27.88
N LYS A 87 -17.32 13.90 29.00
CA LYS A 87 -18.62 14.21 29.63
C LYS A 87 -18.63 15.56 30.36
N GLU A 88 -17.45 16.06 30.72
CA GLU A 88 -17.25 17.27 31.54
C GLU A 88 -16.51 18.38 30.79
N LEU A 89 -16.01 18.07 29.59
CA LEU A 89 -15.26 19.00 28.74
C LEU A 89 -16.15 19.67 27.70
N ASP A 90 -15.77 20.88 27.30
CA ASP A 90 -16.35 21.57 26.15
C ASP A 90 -16.11 20.76 24.86
N GLY A 91 -17.03 20.89 23.89
CA GLY A 91 -17.00 20.08 22.67
C GLY A 91 -15.69 20.20 21.87
N SER A 92 -15.08 21.39 21.82
CA SER A 92 -13.81 21.62 21.14
C SER A 92 -12.62 20.97 21.85
N SER A 93 -12.57 21.05 23.18
CA SER A 93 -11.53 20.42 23.99
C SER A 93 -11.64 18.90 23.98
N CYS A 94 -12.86 18.36 24.01
CA CYS A 94 -13.08 16.92 23.80
C CYS A 94 -12.66 16.49 22.38
N ALA A 95 -13.02 17.25 21.35
CA ALA A 95 -12.59 16.95 19.98
C ALA A 95 -11.05 16.91 19.91
N ALA A 96 -10.37 17.94 20.43
CA ALA A 96 -8.92 18.01 20.56
C ALA A 96 -8.31 16.77 21.23
N ALA A 97 -8.88 16.33 22.36
CA ALA A 97 -8.42 15.17 23.12
C ALA A 97 -8.56 13.85 22.33
N LEU A 98 -9.58 13.74 21.47
CA LEU A 98 -9.88 12.53 20.71
C LEU A 98 -9.29 12.52 19.29
N LEU A 99 -8.58 13.57 18.86
CA LEU A 99 -8.01 13.65 17.51
C LEU A 99 -7.14 12.44 17.15
N GLY A 100 -6.32 11.93 18.09
CA GLY A 100 -5.51 10.74 17.81
C GLY A 100 -6.34 9.47 17.62
N VAL A 101 -7.50 9.34 18.29
CA VAL A 101 -8.46 8.24 18.04
C VAL A 101 -9.08 8.42 16.66
N ALA A 102 -9.48 9.65 16.34
CA ALA A 102 -10.03 10.00 15.04
C ALA A 102 -9.02 9.77 13.89
N GLN A 103 -7.73 10.00 14.14
CA GLN A 103 -6.64 9.78 13.19
C GLN A 103 -6.53 8.30 12.79
N ILE A 104 -6.49 7.40 13.78
CA ILE A 104 -6.48 5.95 13.53
C ILE A 104 -7.82 5.47 12.96
N GLY A 105 -8.93 6.02 13.45
CA GLY A 105 -10.28 5.71 12.96
C GLY A 105 -10.48 6.09 11.49
N CYS A 106 -9.96 7.24 11.06
CA CYS A 106 -9.99 7.70 9.68
C CYS A 106 -9.17 6.76 8.78
N GLN A 107 -7.95 6.41 9.19
CA GLN A 107 -7.11 5.43 8.49
C GLN A 107 -7.82 4.08 8.33
N TRP A 108 -8.39 3.56 9.42
CA TRP A 108 -9.15 2.31 9.42
C TRP A 108 -10.37 2.38 8.49
N ALA A 109 -11.15 3.46 8.55
CA ALA A 109 -12.33 3.64 7.71
C ALA A 109 -11.95 3.73 6.21
N CYS A 110 -10.89 4.47 5.87
CA CYS A 110 -10.41 4.57 4.50
C CYS A 110 -9.93 3.21 3.96
N PHE A 111 -9.26 2.41 4.80
CA PHE A 111 -8.84 1.06 4.42
C PHE A 111 -10.05 0.11 4.30
N MET A 112 -11.02 0.17 5.21
CA MET A 112 -12.25 -0.63 5.10
C MET A 112 -13.09 -0.25 3.89
N PHE A 113 -13.03 1.01 3.46
CA PHE A 113 -13.62 1.41 2.19
C PHE A 113 -12.93 0.73 1.00
N ILE A 114 -11.60 0.54 1.01
CA ILE A 114 -10.91 -0.30 0.01
C ILE A 114 -11.39 -1.74 0.08
N VAL A 115 -11.51 -2.33 1.27
CA VAL A 115 -12.02 -3.71 1.44
C VAL A 115 -13.43 -3.83 0.86
N MET A 116 -14.30 -2.84 1.12
CA MET A 116 -15.66 -2.79 0.57
C MET A 116 -15.64 -2.70 -0.96
N LEU A 117 -14.85 -1.79 -1.54
CA LEU A 117 -14.70 -1.67 -2.99
C LEU A 117 -14.13 -2.95 -3.61
N PHE A 118 -13.18 -3.60 -2.92
CA PHE A 118 -12.60 -4.86 -3.34
C PHE A 118 -13.67 -5.93 -3.53
N PHE A 119 -14.62 -6.04 -2.59
CA PHE A 119 -15.76 -6.97 -2.68
C PHE A 119 -16.81 -6.58 -3.71
N ILE A 120 -17.13 -5.29 -3.83
CA ILE A 120 -18.13 -4.80 -4.79
C ILE A 120 -17.66 -5.04 -6.23
N PHE A 121 -16.39 -4.74 -6.51
CA PHE A 121 -15.79 -4.90 -7.84
C PHE A 121 -14.99 -6.19 -7.98
N PHE A 122 -15.19 -7.15 -7.07
CA PHE A 122 -14.58 -8.46 -7.20
C PHE A 122 -15.17 -9.14 -8.43
N PRO A 123 -14.37 -9.61 -9.40
CA PRO A 123 -14.90 -10.24 -10.60
C PRO A 123 -15.60 -11.55 -10.23
N THR A 124 -16.92 -11.50 -10.08
CA THR A 124 -17.79 -12.67 -10.15
C THR A 124 -17.98 -12.99 -11.62
N PHE A 125 -17.26 -14.01 -12.11
CA PHE A 125 -17.48 -14.53 -13.45
C PHE A 125 -18.95 -14.92 -13.65
N ASP A 126 -19.55 -14.43 -14.74
CA ASP A 126 -20.95 -14.62 -15.07
C ASP A 126 -21.27 -16.11 -15.34
N LEU A 127 -22.51 -16.49 -15.04
CA LEU A 127 -23.03 -17.85 -15.23
C LEU A 127 -22.94 -18.34 -16.68
N SER A 128 -22.75 -17.46 -17.68
CA SER A 128 -22.52 -17.85 -19.08
C SER A 128 -21.21 -18.62 -19.29
N ASP A 129 -20.17 -18.36 -18.49
CA ASP A 129 -18.91 -19.11 -18.56
C ASP A 129 -18.99 -20.47 -17.85
N SER A 130 -20.05 -20.68 -17.05
CA SER A 130 -20.26 -21.90 -16.25
C SER A 130 -20.67 -23.11 -17.09
N VAL A 131 -21.23 -22.89 -18.29
CA VAL A 131 -21.58 -23.99 -19.22
C VAL A 131 -20.33 -24.56 -19.89
N ALA A 132 -19.25 -23.78 -20.00
CA ALA A 132 -17.96 -24.24 -20.52
C ALA A 132 -17.11 -24.97 -19.45
N SER A 133 -17.42 -24.82 -18.15
CA SER A 133 -16.55 -25.27 -17.05
C SER A 133 -17.07 -26.47 -16.23
N LEU A 134 -18.02 -27.26 -16.77
CA LEU A 134 -18.64 -28.43 -16.11
C LEU A 134 -17.66 -29.54 -15.65
N GLY A 135 -16.35 -29.38 -15.83
CA GLY A 135 -15.31 -30.31 -15.35
C GLY A 135 -14.15 -29.69 -14.56
N SER A 136 -14.21 -28.41 -14.17
CA SER A 136 -13.09 -27.80 -13.43
C SER A 136 -13.53 -27.08 -12.16
N THR A 137 -12.82 -27.44 -11.09
CA THR A 137 -12.73 -26.86 -9.76
C THR A 137 -13.10 -25.37 -9.73
N ALA A 138 -13.91 -24.96 -8.74
CA ALA A 138 -14.32 -23.57 -8.54
C ALA A 138 -13.17 -22.57 -8.80
N PRO A 139 -13.40 -21.46 -9.52
CA PRO A 139 -12.34 -20.53 -9.89
C PRO A 139 -11.67 -19.98 -8.62
N THR A 140 -10.35 -20.17 -8.52
CA THR A 140 -9.51 -19.84 -7.36
C THR A 140 -9.77 -18.43 -6.80
N LYS A 141 -10.04 -17.46 -7.68
CA LYS A 141 -10.40 -16.07 -7.32
C LYS A 141 -11.62 -15.98 -6.37
N ARG A 142 -12.72 -16.71 -6.61
CA ARG A 142 -13.93 -16.62 -5.77
C ARG A 142 -13.71 -17.18 -4.37
N ARG A 143 -12.92 -18.25 -4.25
CA ARG A 143 -12.53 -18.84 -2.97
C ARG A 143 -11.73 -17.83 -2.14
N ASP A 144 -10.77 -17.15 -2.76
CA ASP A 144 -9.92 -16.17 -2.08
C ASP A 144 -10.76 -15.00 -1.54
N ALA A 145 -11.70 -14.46 -2.33
CA ALA A 145 -12.62 -13.42 -1.83
C ALA A 145 -13.43 -13.89 -0.61
N VAL A 146 -14.01 -15.10 -0.64
CA VAL A 146 -14.77 -15.63 0.50
C VAL A 146 -13.88 -15.80 1.74
N ILE A 147 -12.64 -16.26 1.58
CA ILE A 147 -11.66 -16.36 2.67
C ILE A 147 -11.37 -14.97 3.23
N VAL A 148 -11.02 -14.00 2.39
CA VAL A 148 -10.72 -12.63 2.82
C VAL A 148 -11.90 -12.03 3.59
N GLY A 149 -13.13 -12.18 3.06
CA GLY A 149 -14.33 -11.59 3.65
C GLY A 149 -14.71 -12.26 4.96
N GLY A 150 -14.72 -13.59 4.97
CA GLY A 150 -15.02 -14.39 6.16
C GLY A 150 -14.01 -14.15 7.28
N THR A 151 -12.71 -14.16 6.96
CA THR A 151 -11.65 -13.91 7.95
C THR A 151 -11.65 -12.46 8.45
N THR A 152 -11.88 -11.48 7.58
CA THR A 152 -11.99 -10.07 7.99
C THR A 152 -13.17 -9.86 8.93
N LEU A 153 -14.35 -10.38 8.59
CA LEU A 153 -15.54 -10.29 9.44
C LEU A 153 -15.33 -11.00 10.79
N PHE A 154 -14.77 -12.21 10.76
CA PHE A 154 -14.45 -12.96 11.98
C PHE A 154 -13.49 -12.19 12.87
N ALA A 155 -12.44 -11.57 12.31
CA ALA A 155 -11.49 -10.78 13.06
C ALA A 155 -12.12 -9.53 13.70
N VAL A 156 -12.97 -8.80 12.97
CA VAL A 156 -13.73 -7.66 13.55
C VAL A 156 -14.55 -8.13 14.73
N MET A 157 -15.30 -9.23 14.58
CA MET A 157 -16.15 -9.77 15.63
C MET A 157 -15.34 -10.23 16.85
N ILE A 158 -14.24 -10.96 16.63
CA ILE A 158 -13.41 -11.46 17.72
C ILE A 158 -12.77 -10.32 18.49
N VAL A 159 -12.20 -9.32 17.80
CA VAL A 159 -11.57 -8.16 18.44
C VAL A 159 -12.62 -7.33 19.15
N PHE A 160 -13.79 -7.11 18.56
CA PHE A 160 -14.88 -6.37 19.19
C PHE A 160 -15.38 -7.06 20.46
N ILE A 161 -15.76 -8.34 20.38
CA ILE A 161 -16.31 -9.09 21.52
C ILE A 161 -15.29 -9.19 22.65
N THR A 162 -14.05 -9.57 22.37
CA THR A 162 -12.99 -9.67 23.40
C THR A 162 -12.68 -8.32 24.02
N SER A 163 -12.62 -7.25 23.22
CA SER A 163 -12.42 -5.90 23.72
C SER A 163 -13.55 -5.47 24.64
N VAL A 164 -14.81 -5.62 24.23
CA VAL A 164 -15.98 -5.27 25.05
C VAL A 164 -16.03 -6.10 26.34
N ALA A 165 -15.78 -7.41 26.26
CA ALA A 165 -15.75 -8.30 27.42
C ALA A 165 -14.68 -7.87 28.44
N LEU A 166 -13.45 -7.59 27.99
CA LEU A 166 -12.37 -7.12 28.87
C LEU A 166 -12.67 -5.73 29.44
N VAL A 167 -13.23 -4.84 28.62
CA VAL A 167 -13.64 -3.48 29.00
C VAL A 167 -14.68 -3.50 30.12
N ALA A 168 -15.64 -4.44 30.07
CA ALA A 168 -16.76 -4.54 30.98
C ALA A 168 -16.47 -5.39 32.24
N ALA A 169 -15.83 -6.55 32.07
CA ALA A 169 -15.62 -7.50 33.16
C ALA A 169 -14.28 -7.33 33.88
N TRP A 170 -13.20 -7.01 33.14
CA TRP A 170 -11.84 -6.96 33.70
C TRP A 170 -11.01 -5.77 33.18
N PRO A 171 -11.37 -4.53 33.57
CA PRO A 171 -10.70 -3.33 33.08
C PRO A 171 -9.19 -3.31 33.35
N ARG A 172 -8.70 -4.03 34.37
CA ARG A 172 -7.28 -4.16 34.69
C ARG A 172 -6.44 -4.81 33.58
N HIS A 173 -7.03 -5.67 32.75
CA HIS A 173 -6.31 -6.38 31.68
C HIS A 173 -6.33 -5.66 30.33
N THR A 174 -6.96 -4.49 30.26
CA THR A 174 -7.14 -3.75 29.00
C THR A 174 -5.82 -3.22 28.43
N GLN A 175 -4.85 -2.82 29.27
CA GLN A 175 -3.51 -2.45 28.79
C GLN A 175 -2.80 -3.63 28.12
N THR A 176 -2.86 -4.83 28.73
CA THR A 176 -2.24 -6.03 28.15
C THR A 176 -2.87 -6.38 26.82
N TRP A 177 -4.20 -6.31 26.73
CA TRP A 177 -4.92 -6.54 25.48
C TRP A 177 -4.58 -5.53 24.39
N ALA A 178 -4.50 -4.24 24.74
CA ALA A 178 -4.02 -3.22 23.82
C ALA A 178 -2.62 -3.56 23.30
N ASN A 179 -1.68 -3.94 24.18
CA ASN A 179 -0.33 -4.31 23.78
C ASN A 179 -0.29 -5.52 22.82
N ILE A 180 -1.10 -6.55 23.07
CA ILE A 180 -1.24 -7.70 22.17
C ILE A 180 -1.75 -7.24 20.80
N LEU A 181 -2.79 -6.42 20.74
CA LEU A 181 -3.34 -5.90 19.49
C LEU A 181 -2.31 -5.06 18.71
N GLY A 182 -1.53 -4.21 19.39
CA GLY A 182 -0.46 -3.43 18.75
C GLY A 182 0.66 -4.31 18.19
N LEU A 183 1.07 -5.35 18.92
CA LEU A 183 2.05 -6.32 18.44
C LEU A 183 1.54 -7.12 17.23
N VAL A 184 0.29 -7.58 17.28
CA VAL A 184 -0.36 -8.28 16.16
C VAL A 184 -0.44 -7.38 14.93
N ALA A 185 -0.81 -6.11 15.09
CA ALA A 185 -0.83 -5.14 14.00
C ALA A 185 0.57 -4.97 13.37
N GLY A 186 1.60 -4.76 14.19
CA GLY A 186 2.99 -4.64 13.72
C GLY A 186 3.50 -5.89 13.00
N LEU A 187 3.19 -7.08 13.52
CA LEU A 187 3.58 -8.34 12.90
C LEU A 187 2.89 -8.55 11.55
N LEU A 188 1.58 -8.31 11.48
CA LEU A 188 0.83 -8.41 10.23
C LEU A 188 1.34 -7.44 9.18
N ALA A 189 1.66 -6.21 9.57
CA ALA A 189 2.31 -5.24 8.69
C ALA A 189 3.69 -5.72 8.22
N ALA A 190 4.51 -6.30 9.11
CA ALA A 190 5.80 -6.88 8.73
C ALA A 190 5.64 -8.01 7.71
N VAL A 191 4.69 -8.92 7.92
CA VAL A 191 4.35 -10.00 6.97
C VAL A 191 3.85 -9.45 5.63
N GLN A 192 3.22 -8.28 5.62
CA GLN A 192 2.75 -7.62 4.40
C GLN A 192 3.92 -6.98 3.62
N TYR A 193 4.82 -6.26 4.28
CA TYR A 193 5.87 -5.48 3.61
C TYR A 193 7.16 -6.26 3.36
N ILE A 194 7.59 -7.16 4.26
CA ILE A 194 8.87 -7.88 4.12
C ILE A 194 8.94 -8.71 2.83
N PRO A 195 7.92 -9.54 2.49
CA PRO A 195 7.94 -10.27 1.23
C PRO A 195 8.03 -9.32 0.04
N GLN A 196 7.29 -8.22 0.06
CA GLN A 196 7.32 -7.22 -1.00
C GLN A 196 8.73 -6.63 -1.18
N ILE A 197 9.38 -6.21 -0.10
CA ILE A 197 10.76 -5.70 -0.11
C ILE A 197 11.73 -6.74 -0.68
N TYR A 198 11.64 -7.99 -0.21
CA TYR A 198 12.49 -9.09 -0.67
C TYR A 198 12.32 -9.34 -2.18
N TYR A 199 11.08 -9.36 -2.68
CA TYR A 199 10.82 -9.57 -4.10
C TYR A 199 11.26 -8.39 -4.95
N THR A 200 10.99 -7.15 -4.52
CA THR A 200 11.49 -5.95 -5.21
C THR A 200 13.02 -6.00 -5.31
N TYR A 201 13.71 -6.47 -4.25
CA TYR A 201 15.16 -6.59 -4.23
C TYR A 201 15.66 -7.60 -5.28
N ILE A 202 14.97 -8.73 -5.44
CA ILE A 202 15.36 -9.78 -6.39
C ILE A 202 15.03 -9.42 -7.84
N ILE A 203 13.84 -8.89 -8.08
CA ILE A 203 13.31 -8.66 -9.44
C ILE A 203 14.04 -7.46 -10.10
N LYS A 204 14.53 -6.52 -9.28
CA LYS A 204 15.21 -5.27 -9.70
C LYS A 204 14.36 -4.42 -10.66
N ASP A 205 13.04 -4.59 -10.60
CA ASP A 205 12.07 -3.84 -11.38
C ASP A 205 11.04 -3.26 -10.42
N VAL A 206 10.64 -2.03 -10.69
CA VAL A 206 9.74 -1.26 -9.82
C VAL A 206 8.60 -0.80 -10.70
N LYS A 207 7.42 -1.38 -10.52
CA LYS A 207 6.22 -0.84 -11.15
C LYS A 207 6.02 0.58 -10.65
N SER A 208 6.04 1.53 -11.58
CA SER A 208 6.14 2.99 -11.34
C SER A 208 5.04 3.57 -10.45
N LEU A 209 3.88 2.91 -10.38
CA LEU A 209 2.71 3.39 -9.65
C LEU A 209 2.85 3.37 -8.12
N SER A 210 3.68 2.48 -7.55
CA SER A 210 3.84 2.36 -6.09
C SER A 210 4.68 3.49 -5.48
N LEU A 211 5.44 4.25 -6.27
CA LEU A 211 6.41 5.20 -5.73
C LEU A 211 5.74 6.50 -5.27
N THR A 212 4.76 6.99 -6.02
CA THR A 212 4.09 8.28 -5.78
C THR A 212 3.37 8.32 -4.44
N THR A 213 2.66 7.25 -4.06
CA THR A 213 1.97 7.18 -2.77
C THR A 213 2.93 6.98 -1.60
N MET A 214 4.06 6.31 -1.82
CA MET A 214 5.05 6.07 -0.78
C MET A 214 5.87 7.30 -0.39
N VAL A 215 6.08 8.27 -1.30
CA VAL A 215 6.69 9.57 -0.97
C VAL A 215 5.92 10.29 0.13
N ILE A 216 4.59 10.24 0.08
CA ILE A 216 3.73 10.92 1.06
C ILE A 216 3.60 10.07 2.33
N GLN A 217 3.43 8.76 2.18
CA GLN A 217 3.12 7.87 3.30
C GLN A 217 4.30 7.63 4.23
N ALA A 218 5.53 7.42 3.73
CA ALA A 218 6.65 7.06 4.58
C ALA A 218 7.02 8.16 5.59
N PRO A 219 7.19 9.45 5.21
CA PRO A 219 7.37 10.53 6.17
C PRO A 219 6.13 10.73 7.06
N GLY A 220 4.94 10.58 6.46
CA GLY A 220 3.66 10.67 7.16
C GLY A 220 3.55 9.68 8.32
N ALA A 221 4.04 8.44 8.16
CA ALA A 221 3.99 7.40 9.20
C ALA A 221 4.80 7.77 10.45
N PHE A 222 5.96 8.42 10.29
CA PHE A 222 6.77 8.89 11.42
C PHE A 222 6.10 10.08 12.13
N LEU A 223 5.54 11.03 11.37
CA LEU A 223 4.76 12.13 11.95
C LEU A 223 3.49 11.62 12.65
N PHE A 224 2.86 10.58 12.11
CA PHE A 224 1.72 9.89 12.70
C PHE A 224 2.11 9.28 14.05
N ALA A 225 3.22 8.54 14.11
CA ALA A 225 3.74 7.96 15.34
C ALA A 225 4.07 9.05 16.38
N PHE A 226 4.71 10.13 15.95
CA PHE A 226 5.05 11.25 16.83
C PHE A 226 3.80 11.95 17.39
N SER A 227 2.80 12.23 16.55
CA SER A 227 1.49 12.77 16.96
C SER A 227 0.84 11.90 18.04
N LEU A 228 0.86 10.57 17.86
CA LEU A 228 0.34 9.65 18.86
C LEU A 228 1.17 9.65 20.14
N TYR A 229 2.50 9.66 20.06
CA TYR A 229 3.37 9.76 21.23
C TYR A 229 3.07 11.01 22.06
N LEU A 230 2.89 12.17 21.41
CA LEU A 230 2.51 13.42 22.10
C LEU A 230 1.16 13.31 22.83
N ARG A 231 0.24 12.47 22.33
CA ARG A 231 -1.09 12.29 22.91
C ARG A 231 -1.12 11.26 24.03
N VAL A 232 -0.67 10.04 23.76
CA VAL A 232 -0.81 8.90 24.69
C VAL A 232 0.44 8.62 25.52
N GLY A 233 1.53 9.35 25.25
CA GLY A 233 2.78 9.24 25.99
C GLY A 233 3.47 7.87 25.85
N PRO A 234 4.41 7.56 26.76
CA PRO A 234 5.13 6.29 26.74
C PRO A 234 4.25 5.08 27.09
N GLU A 235 3.17 5.26 27.86
CA GLU A 235 2.25 4.18 28.22
C GLU A 235 1.50 3.60 27.01
N GLY A 236 1.27 4.42 25.99
CA GLY A 236 0.68 4.03 24.72
C GLY A 236 1.66 3.52 23.68
N TRP A 237 2.82 2.97 24.09
CA TRP A 237 3.87 2.51 23.16
C TRP A 237 3.38 1.58 22.06
N SER A 238 2.48 0.66 22.38
CA SER A 238 1.93 -0.30 21.42
C SER A 238 1.09 0.36 20.32
N THR A 239 0.59 1.57 20.56
CA THR A 239 -0.19 2.36 19.61
C THR A 239 0.69 3.14 18.64
N TRP A 240 1.79 3.78 19.09
CA TRP A 240 2.64 4.55 18.18
C TRP A 240 3.76 3.73 17.54
N MET A 241 4.25 2.68 18.22
CA MET A 241 5.36 1.85 17.73
C MET A 241 5.01 1.10 16.44
N VAL A 242 3.76 0.65 16.28
CA VAL A 242 3.31 0.00 15.05
C VAL A 242 3.55 0.90 13.83
N TYR A 243 3.33 2.21 13.95
CA TYR A 243 3.53 3.17 12.86
C TYR A 243 5.00 3.44 12.56
N ILE A 244 5.89 3.34 13.57
CA ILE A 244 7.34 3.39 13.34
C ILE A 244 7.78 2.16 12.56
N VAL A 245 7.36 0.97 12.98
CA VAL A 245 7.67 -0.29 12.30
C VAL A 245 7.18 -0.25 10.85
N THR A 246 5.94 0.17 10.62
CA THR A 246 5.41 0.30 9.26
C THR A 246 6.14 1.37 8.47
N GLY A 247 6.49 2.52 9.08
CA GLY A 247 7.21 3.60 8.43
C GLY A 247 8.62 3.19 7.98
N VAL A 248 9.33 2.40 8.79
CA VAL A 248 10.64 1.83 8.41
C VAL A 248 10.50 0.86 7.25
N LEU A 249 9.52 -0.04 7.29
CA LEU A 249 9.28 -1.01 6.21
C LEU A 249 8.88 -0.31 4.91
N GLN A 250 7.97 0.66 4.97
CA GLN A 250 7.56 1.49 3.83
C GLN A 250 8.73 2.31 3.30
N GLY A 251 9.54 2.90 4.18
CA GLY A 251 10.73 3.67 3.82
C GLY A 251 11.80 2.82 3.12
N ALA A 252 12.01 1.58 3.59
CA ALA A 252 12.91 0.63 2.94
C ALA A 252 12.44 0.26 1.53
N LEU A 253 11.14 -0.02 1.37
CA LEU A 253 10.56 -0.31 0.06
C LEU A 253 10.66 0.90 -0.87
N PHE A 254 10.38 2.10 -0.36
CA PHE A 254 10.51 3.35 -1.10
C PHE A 254 11.95 3.59 -1.57
N ALA A 255 12.93 3.48 -0.68
CA ALA A 255 14.35 3.66 -1.01
C ALA A 255 14.82 2.67 -2.08
N LEU A 256 14.37 1.42 -2.00
CA LEU A 256 14.65 0.40 -3.00
C LEU A 256 14.00 0.74 -4.35
N GLY A 257 12.77 1.25 -4.32
CA GLY A 257 12.04 1.74 -5.48
C GLY A 257 12.78 2.87 -6.21
N VAL A 258 13.19 3.90 -5.46
CA VAL A 258 13.98 5.03 -5.99
C VAL A 258 15.30 4.53 -6.58
N HIS A 259 16.01 3.67 -5.85
CA HIS A 259 17.31 3.16 -6.29
C HIS A 259 17.25 2.47 -7.66
N TYR A 260 16.27 1.59 -7.87
CA TYR A 260 16.13 0.88 -9.15
C TYR A 260 15.57 1.75 -10.26
N GLN A 261 14.70 2.72 -9.96
CA GLN A 261 14.25 3.67 -10.97
C GLN A 261 15.42 4.52 -11.49
N LEU A 262 16.26 5.03 -10.59
CA LEU A 262 17.45 5.79 -10.99
C LEU A 262 18.42 4.92 -11.80
N ARG A 263 18.64 3.67 -11.40
CA ARG A 263 19.50 2.75 -12.14
C ARG A 263 18.97 2.45 -13.55
N ASN A 264 17.66 2.25 -13.71
CA ASN A 264 17.06 1.97 -15.01
C ASN A 264 17.10 3.19 -15.93
N ARG A 265 16.98 4.41 -15.40
CA ARG A 265 17.15 5.64 -16.19
C ARG A 265 18.58 5.79 -16.71
N HIS A 266 19.57 5.59 -15.84
CA HIS A 266 20.97 5.62 -16.28
C HIS A 266 21.27 4.59 -17.37
N MET A 267 20.78 3.35 -17.24
CA MET A 267 20.96 2.34 -18.29
C MET A 267 20.25 2.68 -19.61
N GLN A 268 19.13 3.42 -19.57
CA GLN A 268 18.47 3.91 -20.80
C GLN A 268 19.25 5.06 -21.43
N ASP A 269 19.74 5.99 -20.63
CA ASP A 269 20.53 7.13 -21.09
C ASP A 269 21.86 6.65 -21.71
N ASP A 270 22.52 5.65 -21.11
CA ASP A 270 23.76 5.04 -21.65
C ASP A 270 23.54 4.41 -23.04
N VAL A 271 22.43 3.69 -23.24
CA VAL A 271 22.10 3.07 -24.54
C VAL A 271 21.80 4.13 -25.61
N VAL A 272 21.08 5.20 -25.27
CA VAL A 272 20.80 6.29 -26.21
C VAL A 272 22.08 7.04 -26.60
N ASN A 273 22.98 7.28 -25.64
CA ASN A 273 24.27 7.93 -25.91
C ASN A 273 25.18 7.05 -26.78
N GLU A 274 25.20 5.73 -26.58
CA GLU A 274 25.95 4.80 -27.45
C GLU A 274 25.38 4.74 -28.88
N GLU A 275 24.07 4.87 -29.06
CA GLU A 275 23.43 4.92 -30.38
C GLU A 275 23.75 6.24 -31.11
N ASP A 276 23.73 7.39 -30.43
CA ASP A 276 24.09 8.70 -31.01
C ASP A 276 25.58 8.78 -31.40
N GLU A 277 26.49 8.23 -30.59
CA GLU A 277 27.92 8.14 -30.94
C GLU A 277 28.17 7.17 -32.12
N GLY A 278 27.36 6.12 -32.23
CA GLY A 278 27.38 5.17 -33.34
C GLY A 278 26.90 5.74 -34.68
N GLU A 279 25.88 6.60 -34.68
CA GLU A 279 25.42 7.29 -35.89
C GLU A 279 26.38 8.43 -36.32
N ALA A 280 26.89 9.21 -35.36
CA ALA A 280 27.84 10.29 -35.65
C ALA A 280 29.19 9.81 -36.23
N SER A 281 29.61 8.58 -35.89
CA SER A 281 30.83 7.97 -36.42
C SER A 281 30.67 7.37 -37.82
N VAL A 282 29.44 7.09 -38.26
CA VAL A 282 29.15 6.55 -39.61
C VAL A 282 29.05 7.67 -40.66
N GLU A 283 28.55 8.86 -40.31
CA GLU A 283 28.51 10.00 -41.25
C GLU A 283 29.90 10.56 -41.61
N GLY A 284 30.93 10.31 -40.79
CA GLY A 284 32.29 10.79 -41.01
C GLY A 284 33.12 10.04 -42.07
N ILE A 285 32.63 8.92 -42.62
CA ILE A 285 33.41 8.05 -43.54
C ILE A 285 33.02 8.23 -45.02
N THR A 286 31.98 9.01 -45.34
CA THR A 286 31.49 9.13 -46.72
C THR A 286 32.11 10.31 -47.48
N SER A 287 33.44 10.29 -47.68
CA SER A 287 34.11 11.16 -48.65
C SER A 287 35.48 10.61 -49.02
N THR A 288 35.55 9.72 -50.03
CA THR A 288 36.59 9.68 -51.09
C THR A 288 36.53 8.37 -51.89
N VAL A 289 36.62 8.51 -53.23
CA VAL A 289 36.83 7.48 -54.28
C VAL A 289 35.58 6.64 -54.62
N GLY A 290 35.07 6.53 -55.85
CA GLY A 290 35.61 6.80 -57.18
C GLY A 290 35.31 5.59 -58.09
N ASP A 291 34.08 5.54 -58.59
CA ASP A 291 33.58 4.93 -59.85
C ASP A 291 34.10 3.53 -60.29
N GLU A 292 33.29 2.48 -60.09
CA GLU A 292 32.99 1.48 -61.14
C GLU A 292 31.56 0.93 -60.96
N THR A 293 30.88 0.82 -62.09
CA THR A 293 29.44 0.61 -62.30
C THR A 293 28.98 -0.82 -61.97
N GLU A 294 28.04 -1.00 -61.02
CA GLU A 294 27.18 -2.18 -60.97
C GLU A 294 25.79 -1.81 -60.42
N GLN A 295 24.74 -2.13 -61.16
CA GLN A 295 23.34 -1.82 -60.80
C GLN A 295 22.94 -2.55 -59.51
N ILE A 296 22.88 -1.82 -58.40
CA ILE A 296 22.38 -2.34 -57.12
C ILE A 296 20.85 -2.31 -57.13
N ASN A 297 20.25 -3.47 -57.36
CA ASN A 297 18.81 -3.70 -57.21
C ASN A 297 18.37 -3.42 -55.76
N GLU A 298 17.37 -2.55 -55.59
CA GLU A 298 16.60 -2.38 -54.36
C GLU A 298 15.82 -3.65 -54.03
N ARG A 299 16.45 -4.57 -53.30
CA ARG A 299 15.85 -5.64 -52.48
C ARG A 299 16.98 -6.53 -52.01
N THR A 300 17.59 -6.24 -50.86
CA THR A 300 18.13 -7.23 -49.89
C THR A 300 18.78 -6.49 -48.71
N ALA A 301 18.07 -6.42 -47.59
CA ALA A 301 18.59 -6.25 -46.23
C ALA A 301 17.42 -6.67 -45.31
N LEU A 302 17.47 -7.60 -44.36
CA LEU A 302 18.54 -8.11 -43.52
C LEU A 302 18.16 -9.54 -43.07
N LEU A 303 18.93 -10.55 -43.44
CA LEU A 303 18.95 -11.85 -42.76
C LEU A 303 20.37 -12.42 -42.79
N ARG A 304 21.23 -11.97 -41.86
CA ARG A 304 22.16 -12.86 -41.15
C ARG A 304 23.00 -12.09 -40.14
N GLY A 305 22.99 -12.58 -38.90
CA GLY A 305 24.25 -12.78 -38.21
C GLY A 305 24.68 -11.75 -37.19
N SER A 306 23.79 -11.31 -36.29
CA SER A 306 24.22 -11.24 -34.90
C SER A 306 23.28 -12.09 -34.08
N GLN A 307 23.81 -13.25 -33.72
CA GLN A 307 23.27 -14.20 -32.78
C GLN A 307 23.16 -13.46 -31.45
N LYS A 308 22.08 -12.67 -31.28
CA LYS A 308 21.59 -12.28 -29.96
C LYS A 308 21.36 -13.59 -29.25
N ARG A 309 22.34 -13.93 -28.40
CA ARG A 309 22.23 -14.91 -27.35
C ARG A 309 20.93 -14.54 -26.64
N GLY A 310 19.86 -15.24 -27.03
CA GLY A 310 18.59 -15.18 -26.38
C GLY A 310 18.83 -15.71 -24.99
N MET A 311 19.26 -14.83 -24.10
CA MET A 311 18.84 -14.95 -22.72
C MET A 311 17.34 -14.73 -22.79
N VAL A 312 16.62 -15.80 -23.11
CA VAL A 312 15.33 -16.06 -22.50
C VAL A 312 15.63 -15.88 -21.02
N ARG A 313 15.42 -14.65 -20.53
CA ARG A 313 15.22 -14.41 -19.12
C ARG A 313 14.02 -15.26 -18.86
N ARG A 314 14.27 -16.49 -18.41
CA ARG A 314 13.29 -17.41 -17.87
C ARG A 314 12.79 -16.67 -16.66
N GLU A 315 11.90 -15.73 -16.91
CA GLU A 315 11.21 -14.95 -15.92
C GLU A 315 10.45 -16.02 -15.16
N SER A 316 11.03 -16.41 -14.02
CA SER A 316 10.51 -17.49 -13.20
C SER A 316 9.04 -17.16 -12.97
N THR A 317 8.13 -17.96 -13.53
CA THR A 317 6.69 -17.79 -13.41
C THR A 317 6.26 -17.72 -11.94
N THR A 318 7.08 -18.29 -11.06
CA THR A 318 7.00 -18.22 -9.60
C THR A 318 7.15 -16.78 -9.07
N ASN A 319 8.02 -15.95 -9.67
CA ASN A 319 8.31 -14.59 -9.20
C ASN A 319 7.17 -13.60 -9.54
N ARG A 320 6.54 -13.72 -10.71
CA ARG A 320 5.35 -12.91 -11.07
C ARG A 320 4.14 -13.26 -10.21
N THR A 321 3.98 -14.54 -9.86
CA THR A 321 2.87 -15.02 -9.04
C THR A 321 2.93 -14.45 -7.62
N LEU A 322 4.12 -14.35 -7.02
CA LEU A 322 4.30 -13.82 -5.67
C LEU A 322 4.24 -12.28 -5.59
N ASP A 323 4.72 -11.56 -6.61
CA ASP A 323 4.53 -10.11 -6.72
C ASP A 323 3.03 -9.75 -6.81
N MET A 324 2.27 -10.50 -7.62
CA MET A 324 0.82 -10.38 -7.66
C MET A 324 0.14 -10.81 -6.35
N LEU A 325 0.78 -11.65 -5.54
CA LEU A 325 0.24 -12.12 -4.26
C LEU A 325 0.29 -11.06 -3.18
N TYR A 326 1.06 -9.98 -3.32
CA TYR A 326 1.14 -8.91 -2.30
C TYR A 326 0.99 -7.50 -2.88
N ALA A 327 0.52 -7.38 -4.12
CA ALA A 327 0.30 -6.09 -4.77
C ALA A 327 -0.78 -5.24 -4.08
N ALA A 328 -0.39 -4.02 -3.69
CA ALA A 328 -1.24 -3.01 -3.05
C ALA A 328 -2.15 -2.26 -4.03
N THR A 329 -1.80 -2.26 -5.32
CA THR A 329 -2.50 -1.52 -6.37
C THR A 329 -2.60 -2.37 -7.63
N PRO A 330 -3.72 -2.26 -8.38
CA PRO A 330 -3.82 -2.81 -9.73
C PRO A 330 -2.63 -2.39 -10.60
N PRO A 331 -2.04 -3.29 -11.40
CA PRO A 331 -1.05 -2.92 -12.39
C PRO A 331 -1.67 -1.96 -13.39
N ASP A 332 -0.91 -1.00 -13.87
CA ASP A 332 -1.34 -0.22 -15.01
C ASP A 332 -1.36 -1.14 -16.23
N GLU A 333 -2.50 -1.21 -16.92
CA GLU A 333 -2.51 -1.77 -18.25
C GLU A 333 -1.66 -0.81 -19.08
N ASP A 334 -0.49 -1.28 -19.53
CA ASP A 334 0.34 -0.58 -20.50
C ASP A 334 -0.47 -0.39 -21.79
N SER A 335 -1.25 0.68 -21.81
CA SER A 335 -2.09 1.11 -22.94
C SER A 335 -1.23 1.42 -24.17
N ASP A 336 0.08 1.59 -23.98
CA ASP A 336 1.05 1.84 -25.05
C ASP A 336 1.40 0.57 -25.84
N THR A 337 1.34 -0.62 -25.23
CA THR A 337 1.69 -1.87 -25.93
C THR A 337 0.55 -2.37 -26.82
N GLU A 338 -0.70 -2.19 -26.36
CA GLU A 338 -1.88 -2.58 -27.13
C GLU A 338 -2.20 -1.59 -28.26
N ALA A 339 -1.98 -0.28 -28.04
CA ALA A 339 -2.11 0.74 -29.07
C ALA A 339 -1.05 0.60 -30.17
N ALA A 340 0.18 0.22 -29.84
CA ALA A 340 1.24 -0.06 -30.81
C ALA A 340 0.96 -1.34 -31.64
N PHE A 341 0.33 -2.35 -31.06
CA PHE A 341 -0.04 -3.57 -31.79
C PHE A 341 -1.26 -3.34 -32.71
N LYS A 342 -2.25 -2.56 -32.26
CA LYS A 342 -3.44 -2.21 -33.06
C LYS A 342 -3.09 -1.25 -34.21
N SER A 343 -2.19 -0.29 -34.01
CA SER A 343 -1.76 0.63 -35.07
C SER A 343 -0.90 -0.06 -36.15
N ARG A 344 -0.07 -1.05 -35.78
CA ARG A 344 0.66 -1.89 -36.75
C ARG A 344 -0.23 -2.85 -37.53
N SER A 345 -1.30 -3.36 -36.92
CA SER A 345 -2.29 -4.24 -37.59
C SER A 345 -3.11 -3.49 -38.64
N VAL A 346 -3.48 -2.23 -38.37
CA VAL A 346 -4.25 -1.40 -39.31
C VAL A 346 -3.39 -0.91 -40.49
N ARG A 347 -2.09 -0.65 -40.27
CA ARG A 347 -1.17 -0.19 -41.33
C ARG A 347 -0.71 -1.29 -42.31
N LYS A 348 -0.94 -2.58 -42.00
CA LYS A 348 -0.66 -3.72 -42.90
C LYS A 348 -1.86 -4.16 -43.76
N LYS A 349 -3.00 -3.48 -43.66
CA LYS A 349 -4.24 -3.80 -44.39
C LYS A 349 -4.72 -2.68 -45.34
N LYS A 350 -3.85 -1.74 -45.71
CA LYS A 350 -4.10 -0.79 -46.81
C LYS A 350 -3.00 -0.90 -47.85
#